data_AF-A0A7C3KXW5-F1
#
_entry.id   AF-A0A7C3KXW5-F1
#
_cell.length_a   1.000
_cell.length_b   1.000
_cell.length_c   1.000
_cell.angle_alpha   90.00
_cell.angle_beta   90.00
_cell.angle_gamma   90.00
#
_symmetry.space_group_name_H-M   'P 1'
#
loop_
_entity.id
_entity.type
_entity.pdbx_description
1 polymer ?
#
loop_
_entity_poly.entity_id
_entity_poly.type
_entity_poly.pdbx_seq_one_letter_code
_entity_poly.pdbx_strand_id
1 'polypeptide(L)'
;DIARFQTVAEVARDTGRTLAASPKTLALYHRLAEEHPSLFAPLSSLGDVRAYLERCGTMLYSPADYKQHLFKLGRQGKWTADEAEAVRRQWAKEERDSVVSRLLEHYYGGVRAYDVRRRPSRYILHAGFFDIQELIDLSPPSGSAYVRAATEPFSEEMVIDERKLRNWLSRFGLMQDEEELRRAHISGHASGTDLLEWIESVKPATVLPIHTEHPEDFVGRVPGDVVLAEVGEAVEI
;
A
#
# COMPACT_ATOMS: atom_id res chain seq x y z
N ASP A 1 -0.06 -2.30 -4.04
CA ASP A 1 -1.13 -3.27 -3.77
C ASP A 1 -2.44 -2.53 -3.65
N ILE A 2 -3.33 -2.69 -4.64
CA ILE A 2 -4.64 -2.00 -4.69
C ILE A 2 -5.74 -2.82 -4.01
N ALA A 3 -5.66 -4.16 -4.05
CA ALA A 3 -6.64 -5.04 -3.44
C ALA A 3 -6.65 -4.86 -1.91
N ARG A 4 -5.48 -4.87 -1.26
CA ARG A 4 -5.39 -4.59 0.19
C ARG A 4 -5.93 -3.21 0.54
N PHE A 5 -5.64 -2.21 -0.31
CA PHE A 5 -6.16 -0.86 -0.12
C PHE A 5 -7.70 -0.84 -0.15
N GLN A 6 -8.34 -1.53 -1.10
CA GLN A 6 -9.80 -1.64 -1.17
C GLN A 6 -10.38 -2.32 0.07
N THR A 7 -9.80 -3.46 0.50
CA THR A 7 -10.23 -4.15 1.73
C THR A 7 -10.15 -3.24 2.95
N VAL A 8 -9.05 -2.50 3.11
CA VAL A 8 -8.89 -1.57 4.25
C VAL A 8 -9.86 -0.38 4.13
N ALA A 9 -10.18 0.07 2.91
CA ALA A 9 -11.17 1.13 2.69
C ALA A 9 -12.59 0.68 3.07
N GLU A 10 -12.96 -0.56 2.74
CA GLU A 10 -14.23 -1.17 3.18
C GLU A 10 -14.30 -1.23 4.70
N VAL A 11 -13.24 -1.70 5.38
CA VAL A 11 -13.18 -1.71 6.85
C VAL A 11 -13.31 -0.30 7.42
N ALA A 12 -12.66 0.70 6.82
CA ALA A 12 -12.77 2.09 7.25
C ALA A 12 -14.21 2.60 7.14
N ARG A 13 -14.85 2.38 5.99
CA ARG A 13 -16.26 2.74 5.75
C ARG A 13 -17.19 2.07 6.76
N ASP A 14 -17.06 0.76 6.94
CA ASP A 14 -17.96 -0.03 7.78
C ASP A 14 -17.80 0.30 9.28
N THR A 15 -16.63 0.82 9.65
CA THR A 15 -16.36 1.30 11.02
C THR A 15 -16.51 2.81 11.19
N GLY A 16 -16.98 3.53 10.16
CA GLY A 16 -17.19 4.98 10.19
C GLY A 16 -15.91 5.80 10.39
N ARG A 17 -14.75 5.23 10.00
CA ARG A 17 -13.43 5.85 10.12
C ARG A 17 -12.96 6.40 8.78
N THR A 18 -12.12 7.44 8.83
CA THR A 18 -11.43 7.97 7.67
C THR A 18 -10.20 7.10 7.37
N LEU A 19 -10.09 6.59 6.14
CA LEU A 19 -8.85 5.95 5.69
C LEU A 19 -7.87 7.04 5.22
N ALA A 20 -6.75 7.18 5.92
CA ALA A 20 -5.64 8.02 5.48
C ALA A 20 -4.59 7.14 4.79
N ALA A 21 -4.40 7.33 3.49
CA ALA A 21 -3.54 6.49 2.66
C ALA A 21 -2.51 7.31 1.87
N SER A 22 -1.46 6.67 1.37
CA SER A 22 -0.42 7.36 0.63
C SER A 22 -1.00 8.12 -0.58
N PRO A 23 -0.56 9.36 -0.85
CA PRO A 23 -1.06 10.14 -1.98
C PRO A 23 -0.77 9.44 -3.33
N LYS A 24 0.30 8.64 -3.38
CA LYS A 24 0.67 7.83 -4.55
C LYS A 24 -0.37 6.73 -4.82
N THR A 25 -0.84 6.04 -3.77
CA THR A 25 -1.90 5.03 -3.89
C THR A 25 -3.20 5.66 -4.38
N LEU A 26 -3.57 6.83 -3.84
CA LEU A 26 -4.80 7.51 -4.26
C LEU A 26 -4.72 8.00 -5.70
N ALA A 27 -3.60 8.62 -6.10
CA ALA A 27 -3.38 9.03 -7.48
C ALA A 27 -3.44 7.84 -8.46
N LEU A 28 -2.85 6.69 -8.09
CA LEU A 28 -2.93 5.47 -8.88
C LEU A 28 -4.38 4.95 -8.96
N TYR A 29 -5.10 4.89 -7.83
CA TYR A 29 -6.48 4.41 -7.79
C TYR A 29 -7.41 5.30 -8.63
N HIS A 30 -7.22 6.62 -8.59
CA HIS A 30 -7.97 7.55 -9.45
C HIS A 30 -7.80 7.22 -10.93
N ARG A 31 -6.57 6.99 -11.39
CA ARG A 31 -6.31 6.61 -12.78
C ARG A 31 -6.96 5.27 -13.13
N LEU A 32 -6.84 4.27 -12.26
CA LEU A 32 -7.46 2.96 -12.47
C LEU A 32 -8.99 3.06 -12.58
N ALA A 33 -9.63 3.87 -11.74
CA ALA A 33 -11.08 4.10 -11.80
C ALA A 33 -11.51 4.90 -13.04
N GLU A 34 -10.67 5.81 -13.53
CA GLU A 34 -10.93 6.58 -14.75
C GLU A 34 -10.74 5.74 -16.02
N GLU A 35 -9.68 4.92 -16.08
CA GLU A 35 -9.34 4.09 -17.25
C GLU A 35 -10.12 2.77 -17.31
N HIS A 36 -10.47 2.19 -16.15
CA HIS A 36 -11.13 0.89 -16.03
C HIS A 36 -12.32 0.92 -15.06
N PRO A 37 -13.36 1.73 -15.32
CA PRO A 37 -14.51 1.93 -14.42
C PRO A 37 -15.34 0.67 -14.16
N SER A 38 -15.27 -0.34 -15.03
CA SER A 38 -15.93 -1.63 -14.83
C SER A 38 -15.23 -2.52 -13.79
N LEU A 39 -13.94 -2.27 -13.53
CA LEU A 39 -13.12 -3.03 -12.59
C LEU A 39 -12.89 -2.25 -11.29
N PHE A 40 -12.82 -0.92 -11.37
CA PHE A 40 -12.53 -0.06 -10.23
C PHE A 40 -13.64 0.99 -10.06
N ALA A 41 -14.38 0.87 -8.96
CA ALA A 41 -15.38 1.87 -8.59
C ALA A 41 -14.69 3.21 -8.24
N PRO A 42 -15.35 4.37 -8.44
CA PRO A 42 -14.80 5.66 -8.07
C PRO A 42 -14.37 5.71 -6.61
N LEU A 43 -13.27 6.40 -6.29
CA LEU A 43 -12.74 6.49 -4.92
C LEU A 43 -13.80 6.96 -3.90
N SER A 44 -14.70 7.86 -4.31
CA SER A 44 -15.81 8.36 -3.48
C SER A 44 -16.80 7.27 -3.03
N SER A 45 -16.86 6.14 -3.73
CA SER A 45 -17.70 5.00 -3.35
C SER A 45 -17.07 4.12 -2.24
N LEU A 46 -15.76 4.25 -2.01
CA LEU A 46 -15.03 3.48 -1.00
C LEU A 46 -15.17 4.07 0.42
N GLY A 47 -15.84 5.21 0.58
CA GLY A 47 -16.01 5.90 1.86
C GLY A 47 -15.15 7.16 1.99
N ASP A 48 -14.89 7.60 3.23
CA ASP A 48 -14.04 8.77 3.49
C ASP A 48 -12.56 8.39 3.41
N VAL A 49 -12.02 8.40 2.18
CA VAL A 49 -10.61 8.12 1.91
C VAL A 49 -9.88 9.42 1.59
N ARG A 50 -8.74 9.65 2.26
CA ARG A 50 -7.96 10.89 2.15
C ARG A 50 -6.47 10.63 2.04
N ALA A 51 -5.79 11.55 1.38
CA ALA A 51 -4.34 11.52 1.29
C ALA A 51 -3.73 11.78 2.67
N TYR A 52 -2.86 10.89 3.16
CA TYR A 52 -2.01 11.16 4.30
C TYR A 52 -0.78 11.95 3.83
N LEU A 53 -0.59 13.15 4.38
CA LEU A 53 0.56 13.98 4.10
C LEU A 53 1.54 13.87 5.25
N GLU A 54 2.70 13.29 4.97
CA GLU A 54 3.85 13.28 5.86
C GLU A 54 4.46 14.69 5.96
N ARG A 55 5.15 14.92 7.08
CA ARG A 55 5.91 16.14 7.28
C ARG A 55 7.21 16.07 6.46
N CYS A 56 7.49 17.09 5.66
CA CYS A 56 8.74 17.15 4.87
C CYS A 56 9.22 18.59 4.67
N GLY A 57 10.43 18.74 4.10
CA GLY A 57 10.99 20.05 3.77
C GLY A 57 11.12 20.97 4.99
N THR A 58 10.34 22.06 4.99
CA THR A 58 10.33 23.06 6.06
C THR A 58 9.71 22.59 7.36
N MET A 59 9.10 21.40 7.39
CA MET A 59 8.41 20.83 8.54
C MET A 59 7.09 21.54 8.92
N LEU A 60 6.57 22.42 8.04
CA LEU A 60 5.38 23.24 8.28
C LEU A 60 4.15 22.82 7.47
N TYR A 61 4.22 21.70 6.72
CA TYR A 61 3.19 21.29 5.76
C TYR A 61 2.89 22.38 4.71
N SER A 62 3.91 23.15 4.32
CA SER A 62 3.77 24.17 3.29
C SER A 62 3.49 23.50 1.94
N PRO A 63 2.64 24.06 1.07
CA PRO A 63 2.47 23.49 -0.27
C PRO A 63 3.79 23.39 -1.04
N ALA A 64 4.75 24.29 -0.72
CA ALA A 64 6.09 24.27 -1.29
C ALA A 64 6.88 22.99 -0.95
N ASP A 65 6.63 22.36 0.20
CA ASP A 65 7.32 21.14 0.64
C ASP A 65 7.02 19.95 -0.28
N TYR A 66 5.91 19.99 -1.02
CA TYR A 66 5.41 18.89 -1.84
C TYR A 66 5.64 19.07 -3.35
N LYS A 67 6.19 20.19 -3.79
CA LYS A 67 6.32 20.55 -5.22
C LYS A 67 7.13 19.55 -6.05
N GLN A 68 8.08 18.85 -5.45
CA GLN A 68 8.88 17.82 -6.12
C GLN A 68 8.07 16.57 -6.48
N HIS A 69 6.93 16.37 -5.81
CA HIS A 69 6.09 15.20 -5.95
C HIS A 69 4.62 15.62 -6.05
N LEU A 70 4.22 16.11 -7.23
CA LEU A 70 2.89 16.69 -7.45
C LEU A 70 1.72 15.75 -7.11
N PHE A 71 1.93 14.43 -7.14
CA PHE A 71 0.93 13.46 -6.67
C PHE A 71 0.59 13.59 -5.17
N LYS A 72 1.44 14.27 -4.38
CA LYS A 72 1.15 14.64 -2.98
C LYS A 72 0.19 15.83 -2.89
N LEU A 73 0.08 16.63 -3.95
CA LEU A 73 -0.81 17.79 -4.00
C LEU A 73 -2.18 17.44 -4.60
N GLY A 74 -2.24 16.55 -5.60
CA GLY A 74 -3.50 16.05 -6.17
C GLY A 74 -3.30 14.84 -7.08
N ARG A 75 -4.25 14.59 -8.00
CA ARG A 75 -4.26 13.38 -8.86
C ARG A 75 -3.15 13.36 -9.92
N GLN A 76 -2.70 14.54 -10.34
CA GLN A 76 -1.82 14.68 -11.49
C GLN A 76 -0.35 14.50 -11.11
N GLY A 77 0.41 13.88 -12.02
CA GLY A 77 1.87 13.75 -11.87
C GLY A 77 2.67 14.93 -12.44
N LYS A 78 2.02 15.78 -13.26
CA LYS A 78 2.58 16.95 -13.93
C LYS A 78 1.47 17.99 -14.12
N TRP A 79 1.83 19.27 -13.99
CA TRP A 79 0.96 20.39 -14.33
C TRP A 79 1.40 20.99 -15.66
N THR A 80 0.43 21.49 -16.42
CA THR A 80 0.66 22.41 -17.53
C THR A 80 1.19 23.76 -17.01
N ALA A 81 1.72 24.59 -17.91
CA ALA A 81 2.19 25.93 -17.55
C ALA A 81 1.06 26.78 -16.93
N ASP A 82 -0.14 26.70 -17.51
CA ASP A 82 -1.32 27.43 -17.06
C ASP A 82 -1.79 26.96 -15.67
N GLU A 83 -1.85 25.65 -15.43
CA GLU A 83 -2.18 25.08 -14.12
C GLU A 83 -1.15 25.51 -13.06
N ALA A 84 0.14 25.49 -13.39
CA ALA A 84 1.20 25.92 -12.48
C ALA A 84 1.15 27.42 -12.17
N GLU A 85 0.76 28.27 -13.13
CA GLU A 85 0.51 29.69 -12.91
C GLU A 85 -0.73 29.93 -12.05
N ALA A 86 -1.83 29.23 -12.32
CA ALA A 86 -3.05 29.32 -11.54
C ALA A 86 -2.82 28.95 -10.06
N VAL A 87 -2.09 27.86 -9.81
CA VAL A 87 -1.69 27.44 -8.45
C VAL A 87 -0.83 28.52 -7.77
N ARG A 88 0.18 29.07 -8.47
CA ARG A 88 1.04 30.14 -7.93
C ARG A 88 0.21 31.37 -7.54
N ARG A 89 -0.73 31.78 -8.39
CA ARG A 89 -1.61 32.92 -8.14
C ARG A 89 -2.50 32.70 -6.92
N GLN A 90 -3.09 31.51 -6.79
CA GLN A 90 -3.92 31.14 -5.63
C GLN A 90 -3.13 31.19 -4.33
N TRP A 91 -1.93 30.62 -4.28
CA TRP A 91 -1.12 30.66 -3.06
C TRP A 91 -0.64 32.07 -2.70
N ALA A 92 -0.46 32.96 -3.69
CA ALA A 92 -0.10 34.34 -3.42
C ALA A 92 -1.26 35.19 -2.88
N LYS A 93 -2.51 34.86 -3.25
CA LYS A 93 -3.70 35.65 -2.91
C LYS A 93 -4.58 35.04 -1.81
N GLU A 94 -4.26 33.83 -1.34
CA GLU A 94 -5.07 33.03 -0.41
C GLU A 94 -6.55 32.82 -0.84
N GLU A 95 -6.86 33.05 -2.12
CA GLU A 95 -8.19 32.85 -2.70
C GLU A 95 -8.36 31.39 -3.16
N ARG A 96 -9.48 30.76 -2.79
CA ARG A 96 -9.81 29.40 -3.24
C ARG A 96 -10.54 29.41 -4.57
N ASP A 97 -9.80 29.16 -5.65
CA ASP A 97 -10.35 28.85 -6.96
C ASP A 97 -10.79 27.37 -6.99
N SER A 98 -12.01 27.09 -7.46
CA SER A 98 -12.59 25.74 -7.44
C SER A 98 -11.89 24.78 -8.41
N VAL A 99 -11.31 25.28 -9.50
CA VAL A 99 -10.55 24.49 -10.47
C VAL A 99 -9.20 24.13 -9.87
N VAL A 100 -8.50 25.11 -9.31
CA VAL A 100 -7.21 24.88 -8.64
C VAL A 100 -7.36 23.99 -7.40
N SER A 101 -8.49 24.08 -6.71
CA SER A 101 -8.79 23.22 -5.55
C SER A 101 -8.86 21.73 -5.93
N ARG A 102 -9.26 21.39 -7.17
CA ARG A 102 -9.21 20.01 -7.68
C ARG A 102 -7.78 19.55 -7.96
N LEU A 103 -6.93 20.45 -8.48
CA LEU A 103 -5.49 20.16 -8.68
C LEU A 103 -4.76 19.94 -7.36
N LEU A 104 -5.26 20.55 -6.28
CA LEU A 104 -4.69 20.52 -4.94
C LEU A 104 -5.53 19.70 -3.96
N GLU A 105 -6.35 18.76 -4.45
CA GLU A 105 -7.32 18.04 -3.61
C GLU A 105 -6.66 17.21 -2.50
N HIS A 106 -5.49 16.60 -2.75
CA HIS A 106 -4.76 15.86 -1.73
C HIS A 106 -4.19 16.81 -0.69
N TYR A 107 -3.78 18.02 -1.09
CA TYR A 107 -3.28 19.02 -0.15
C TYR A 107 -4.39 19.58 0.74
N TYR A 108 -5.48 20.07 0.16
CA TYR A 108 -6.56 20.70 0.94
C TYR A 108 -7.46 19.70 1.66
N GLY A 109 -7.71 18.54 1.05
CA GLY A 109 -8.50 17.45 1.62
C GLY A 109 -7.68 16.47 2.46
N GLY A 110 -6.35 16.54 2.42
CA GLY A 110 -5.45 15.60 3.08
C GLY A 110 -5.47 15.66 4.60
N VAL A 111 -5.12 14.52 5.20
CA VAL A 111 -4.95 14.31 6.64
C VAL A 111 -3.48 14.45 6.97
N ARG A 112 -3.17 15.16 8.05
CA ARG A 112 -1.80 15.32 8.56
C ARG A 112 -1.66 14.62 9.90
N ALA A 113 -0.42 14.39 10.33
CA ALA A 113 -0.16 13.69 11.59
C ALA A 113 -0.87 14.33 12.79
N TYR A 114 -0.94 15.67 12.84
CA TYR A 114 -1.64 16.38 13.92
C TYR A 114 -3.17 16.18 13.91
N ASP A 115 -3.77 15.92 12.74
CA ASP A 115 -5.21 15.63 12.65
C ASP A 115 -5.50 14.27 13.27
N VAL A 116 -4.64 13.29 12.96
CA VAL A 116 -4.70 11.93 13.52
C VAL A 116 -4.46 11.98 15.02
N ARG A 117 -3.39 12.63 15.48
CA ARG A 117 -3.06 12.77 16.91
C ARG A 117 -4.19 13.41 17.72
N ARG A 118 -4.92 14.37 17.13
CA ARG A 118 -6.05 15.04 17.81
C ARG A 118 -7.23 14.10 18.03
N ARG A 119 -7.50 13.16 17.11
CA ARG A 119 -8.65 12.25 17.14
C ARG A 119 -8.29 10.86 16.59
N PRO A 120 -7.41 10.11 17.24
CA PRO A 120 -6.80 8.90 16.67
C PRO A 120 -7.83 7.81 16.35
N SER A 121 -8.89 7.68 17.15
CA SER A 121 -9.97 6.71 16.92
C SER A 121 -10.77 6.94 15.64
N ARG A 122 -10.68 8.12 15.01
CA ARG A 122 -11.35 8.42 13.74
C ARG A 122 -10.62 7.92 12.51
N TYR A 123 -9.37 7.47 12.64
CA TYR A 123 -8.52 7.19 11.49
C TYR A 123 -8.07 5.74 11.45
N ILE A 124 -7.95 5.22 10.23
CA ILE A 124 -7.10 4.08 9.90
C ILE A 124 -5.99 4.64 9.01
N LEU A 125 -4.73 4.40 9.38
CA LEU A 125 -3.58 4.77 8.55
C LEU A 125 -3.14 3.57 7.72
N HIS A 126 -3.13 3.73 6.40
CA HIS A 126 -2.50 2.76 5.51
C HIS A 126 -1.03 3.11 5.35
N ALA A 127 -0.21 2.57 6.26
CA ALA A 127 1.22 2.85 6.39
C ALA A 127 2.00 1.53 6.49
N GLY A 128 3.11 1.44 5.75
CA GLY A 128 3.99 0.27 5.71
C GLY A 128 5.24 0.44 6.57
N PHE A 129 6.20 -0.47 6.37
CA PHE A 129 7.50 -0.42 7.05
C PHE A 129 8.27 0.88 6.77
N PHE A 130 8.24 1.36 5.54
CA PHE A 130 8.96 2.57 5.15
C PHE A 130 8.36 3.86 5.74
N ASP A 131 7.11 3.81 6.16
CA ASP A 131 6.41 4.93 6.79
C ASP A 131 6.52 4.91 8.32
N ILE A 132 7.23 3.94 8.91
CA ILE A 132 7.24 3.70 10.36
C ILE A 132 7.78 4.89 11.17
N GLN A 133 8.56 5.76 10.54
CA GLN A 133 9.10 6.96 11.17
C GLN A 133 8.01 8.01 11.47
N GLU A 134 6.88 7.94 10.78
CA GLU A 134 5.72 8.80 11.05
C GLU A 134 5.16 8.57 12.46
N LEU A 135 5.47 7.45 13.12
CA LEU A 135 5.10 7.23 14.52
C LEU A 135 5.57 8.35 15.45
N ILE A 136 6.69 9.02 15.13
CA ILE A 136 7.20 10.18 15.88
C ILE A 136 6.16 11.32 15.87
N ASP A 137 5.62 11.64 14.70
CA ASP A 137 4.67 12.72 14.49
C ASP A 137 3.22 12.31 14.83
N LEU A 138 2.90 11.03 14.75
CA LEU A 138 1.60 10.49 15.16
C LEU A 138 1.49 10.38 16.69
N SER A 139 2.53 9.86 17.37
CA SER A 139 2.52 9.50 18.79
C SER A 139 1.21 8.80 19.19
N PRO A 140 0.97 7.59 18.67
CA PRO A 140 -0.29 6.89 18.87
C PRO A 140 -0.55 6.67 20.37
N PRO A 141 -1.81 6.82 20.84
CA PRO A 141 -2.14 6.52 22.23
C PRO A 141 -2.07 5.01 22.50
N SER A 142 -1.91 4.63 23.76
CA SER A 142 -2.05 3.24 24.21
C SER A 142 -3.39 2.64 23.75
N GLY A 143 -3.37 1.37 23.35
CA GLY A 143 -4.51 0.67 22.76
C GLY A 143 -4.66 0.87 21.25
N SER A 144 -3.81 1.68 20.62
CA SER A 144 -3.69 1.70 19.16
C SER A 144 -3.16 0.36 18.65
N ALA A 145 -3.57 -0.04 17.45
CA ALA A 145 -3.21 -1.32 16.86
C ALA A 145 -2.44 -1.15 15.55
N TYR A 146 -1.42 -1.97 15.35
CA TYR A 146 -0.74 -2.14 14.08
C TYR A 146 -1.05 -3.53 13.52
N VAL A 147 -1.55 -3.60 12.29
CA VAL A 147 -1.86 -4.86 11.60
C VAL A 147 -0.95 -5.00 10.40
N ARG A 148 -0.14 -6.06 10.37
CA ARG A 148 0.75 -6.34 9.24
C ARG A 148 0.09 -7.29 8.26
N ALA A 149 -0.24 -6.80 7.07
CA ALA A 149 -0.73 -7.61 5.96
C ALA A 149 0.41 -8.06 5.04
N ALA A 150 1.35 -8.85 5.59
CA ALA A 150 2.50 -9.39 4.86
C ALA A 150 2.94 -10.74 5.44
N THR A 151 3.57 -11.56 4.60
CA THR A 151 4.13 -12.87 4.96
C THR A 151 5.22 -12.78 6.02
N GLU A 152 5.51 -13.90 6.67
CA GLU A 152 6.68 -14.09 7.51
C GLU A 152 7.99 -13.84 6.75
N PRO A 153 9.05 -13.38 7.45
CA PRO A 153 10.37 -13.30 6.85
C PRO A 153 10.85 -14.65 6.33
N PHE A 154 11.29 -14.69 5.06
CA PHE A 154 11.89 -15.87 4.43
C PHE A 154 13.34 -15.61 3.96
N SER A 155 13.88 -14.42 4.26
CA SER A 155 15.28 -14.08 4.04
C SER A 155 15.88 -13.37 5.26
N GLU A 156 17.20 -13.40 5.40
CA GLU A 156 17.90 -12.72 6.49
C GLU A 156 17.61 -11.21 6.53
N GLU A 157 17.56 -10.58 5.35
CA GLU A 157 17.23 -9.16 5.20
C GLU A 157 15.84 -8.86 5.76
N MET A 158 14.85 -9.70 5.43
CA MET A 158 13.48 -9.55 5.94
C MET A 158 13.39 -9.78 7.45
N VAL A 159 14.20 -10.69 8.01
CA VAL A 159 14.27 -10.91 9.46
C VAL A 159 14.80 -9.65 10.14
N ILE A 160 15.82 -9.01 9.57
CA ILE A 160 16.38 -7.76 10.07
C ILE A 160 15.34 -6.63 10.02
N ASP A 161 14.62 -6.49 8.91
CA ASP A 161 13.61 -5.45 8.75
C ASP A 161 12.41 -5.66 9.68
N GLU A 162 11.99 -6.90 9.87
CA GLU A 162 10.96 -7.21 10.87
C GLU A 162 11.41 -6.86 12.29
N ARG A 163 12.66 -7.16 12.64
CA ARG A 163 13.20 -6.77 13.94
C ARG A 163 13.20 -5.25 14.12
N LYS A 164 13.56 -4.47 13.08
CA LYS A 164 13.47 -3.00 13.12
C LYS A 164 12.02 -2.55 13.33
N LEU A 165 11.06 -3.12 12.59
CA LEU A 165 9.64 -2.80 12.72
C LEU A 165 9.15 -3.06 14.16
N ARG A 166 9.44 -4.25 14.70
CA ARG A 166 9.09 -4.64 16.08
C ARG A 166 9.64 -3.65 17.10
N ASN A 167 10.90 -3.24 16.97
CA ASN A 167 11.52 -2.27 17.87
C ASN A 167 10.82 -0.90 17.82
N TRP A 168 10.42 -0.43 16.63
CA TRP A 168 9.62 0.79 16.49
C TRP A 168 8.24 0.63 17.15
N LEU A 169 7.53 -0.47 16.88
CA LEU A 169 6.21 -0.69 17.45
C LEU A 169 6.23 -0.77 18.98
N SER A 170 7.22 -1.47 19.56
CA SER A 170 7.42 -1.53 21.01
C SER A 170 7.72 -0.16 21.60
N ARG A 171 8.65 0.59 21.00
CA ARG A 171 9.00 1.96 21.43
C ARG A 171 7.79 2.90 21.51
N PHE A 172 6.82 2.73 20.63
CA PHE A 172 5.61 3.57 20.57
C PHE A 172 4.39 2.91 21.24
N GLY A 173 4.57 1.82 21.98
CA GLY A 173 3.50 1.16 22.74
C GLY A 173 2.41 0.51 21.87
N LEU A 174 2.73 0.20 20.62
CA LEU A 174 1.84 -0.50 19.67
C LEU A 174 1.98 -2.03 19.75
N MET A 175 2.99 -2.52 20.46
CA MET A 175 3.29 -3.93 20.64
C MET A 175 4.03 -4.09 21.98
N GLN A 176 3.75 -5.12 22.75
CA GLN A 176 4.57 -5.47 23.92
C GLN A 176 5.80 -6.29 23.49
N ASP A 177 6.86 -6.31 24.30
CA ASP A 177 8.13 -6.94 23.92
C ASP A 177 8.01 -8.45 23.63
N GLU A 178 7.06 -9.14 24.29
CA GLU A 178 6.78 -10.57 24.08
C GLU A 178 5.65 -10.84 23.07
N GLU A 179 4.96 -9.80 22.59
CA GLU A 179 3.90 -10.00 21.60
C GLU A 179 4.47 -10.38 20.24
N GLU A 180 3.84 -11.38 19.63
CA GLU A 180 4.01 -11.64 18.21
C GLU A 180 3.30 -10.54 17.41
N LEU A 181 3.94 -10.17 16.30
CA LEU A 181 3.37 -9.20 15.39
C LEU A 181 2.06 -9.76 14.83
N ARG A 182 0.93 -9.07 15.08
CA ARG A 182 -0.37 -9.47 14.54
C ARG A 182 -0.33 -9.45 13.01
N ARG A 183 -0.29 -10.65 12.41
CA ARG A 183 -0.30 -10.84 10.97
C ARG A 183 -1.71 -11.16 10.48
N ALA A 184 -2.04 -10.59 9.33
CA ALA A 184 -3.17 -10.99 8.52
C ALA A 184 -2.63 -11.25 7.11
N HIS A 185 -2.14 -12.46 6.87
CA HIS A 185 -1.60 -12.87 5.58
C HIS A 185 -2.35 -14.08 5.06
N ILE A 186 -2.67 -14.04 3.77
CA ILE A 186 -3.11 -15.19 2.99
C ILE A 186 -2.09 -15.29 1.85
N SER A 187 -1.57 -16.49 1.62
CA SER A 187 -0.62 -16.75 0.53
C SER A 187 -1.21 -16.30 -0.81
N GLY A 188 -0.40 -15.60 -1.61
CA GLY A 188 -0.74 -15.31 -3.01
C GLY A 188 -0.43 -16.47 -3.96
N HIS A 189 0.25 -17.51 -3.46
CA HIS A 189 0.56 -18.73 -4.20
C HIS A 189 -0.52 -19.79 -3.94
N ALA A 190 -0.89 -20.53 -5.00
CA ALA A 190 -1.70 -21.73 -4.87
C ALA A 190 -1.05 -22.69 -3.85
N SER A 191 -1.85 -23.37 -3.04
CA SER A 191 -1.32 -24.42 -2.18
C SER A 191 -0.77 -25.56 -3.02
N GLY A 192 0.14 -26.37 -2.47
CA GLY A 192 0.65 -27.55 -3.18
C GLY A 192 -0.48 -28.48 -3.62
N THR A 193 -1.51 -28.66 -2.79
CA THR A 193 -2.69 -29.46 -3.12
C THR A 193 -3.48 -28.85 -4.28
N ASP A 194 -3.83 -27.56 -4.22
CA ASP A 194 -4.58 -26.91 -5.30
C ASP A 194 -3.80 -26.94 -6.62
N LEU A 195 -2.46 -26.78 -6.55
CA LEU A 195 -1.59 -26.81 -7.71
C LEU A 195 -1.56 -28.21 -8.35
N LEU A 196 -1.41 -29.26 -7.54
CA LEU A 196 -1.42 -30.64 -8.05
C LEU A 196 -2.79 -31.03 -8.61
N GLU A 197 -3.89 -30.65 -7.95
CA GLU A 197 -5.25 -30.87 -8.44
C GLU A 197 -5.49 -30.15 -9.78
N TRP A 198 -5.02 -28.92 -9.89
CA TRP A 198 -5.10 -28.16 -11.14
C TRP A 198 -4.31 -28.82 -12.27
N ILE A 199 -3.07 -29.22 -12.01
CA ILE A 199 -2.23 -29.94 -13.00
C ILE A 199 -2.91 -31.25 -13.44
N GLU A 200 -3.45 -32.02 -12.50
CA GLU A 200 -4.19 -33.26 -12.78
C GLU A 200 -5.46 -33.01 -13.62
N SER A 201 -6.12 -31.86 -13.42
CA SER A 201 -7.29 -31.49 -14.22
C SER A 201 -6.94 -31.11 -15.66
N VAL A 202 -5.79 -30.46 -15.87
CA VAL A 202 -5.31 -30.02 -17.18
C VAL A 202 -4.68 -31.17 -17.97
N LYS A 203 -4.02 -32.10 -17.27
CA LYS A 203 -3.25 -33.24 -17.84
C LYS A 203 -2.23 -32.80 -18.90
N PRO A 204 -1.29 -31.92 -18.55
CA PRO A 204 -0.24 -31.52 -19.48
C PRO A 204 0.66 -32.73 -19.82
N ALA A 205 1.15 -32.77 -21.05
CA ALA A 205 2.14 -33.77 -21.46
C ALA A 205 3.47 -33.61 -20.71
N THR A 206 3.87 -32.36 -20.46
CA THR A 206 5.11 -31.99 -19.79
C THR A 206 4.85 -30.91 -18.74
N VAL A 207 5.46 -31.03 -17.57
CA VAL A 207 5.45 -30.05 -16.48
C VAL A 207 6.87 -29.55 -16.25
N LEU A 208 7.06 -28.23 -16.31
CA LEU A 208 8.31 -27.55 -15.98
C LEU A 208 8.11 -26.70 -14.72
N PRO A 209 8.48 -27.20 -13.52
CA PRO A 209 8.35 -26.43 -12.30
C PRO A 209 9.32 -25.23 -12.31
N ILE A 210 8.78 -24.03 -12.17
CA ILE A 210 9.55 -22.78 -12.05
C ILE A 210 9.10 -22.02 -10.81
N HIS A 211 9.92 -21.07 -10.35
CA HIS A 211 9.62 -20.24 -9.18
C HIS A 211 9.40 -21.05 -7.88
N THR A 212 10.13 -22.16 -7.74
CA THR A 212 10.18 -23.04 -6.54
C THR A 212 11.63 -23.40 -6.24
N GLU A 213 11.96 -23.59 -4.96
CA GLU A 213 13.26 -24.13 -4.51
C GLU A 213 13.31 -25.67 -4.56
N HIS A 214 12.15 -26.32 -4.71
CA HIS A 214 11.98 -27.77 -4.71
C HIS A 214 11.27 -28.27 -5.98
N PRO A 215 11.85 -28.09 -7.19
CA PRO A 215 11.23 -28.59 -8.42
C PRO A 215 11.12 -30.12 -8.45
N GLU A 216 11.97 -30.84 -7.71
CA GLU A 216 11.95 -32.29 -7.57
C GLU A 216 10.66 -32.84 -6.95
N ASP A 217 9.93 -32.04 -6.17
CA ASP A 217 8.67 -32.46 -5.53
C ASP A 217 7.54 -32.78 -6.52
N PHE A 218 7.67 -32.33 -7.77
CA PHE A 218 6.70 -32.62 -8.83
C PHE A 218 6.91 -34.00 -9.45
N VAL A 219 8.13 -34.56 -9.36
CA VAL A 219 8.49 -35.84 -9.99
C VAL A 219 7.64 -36.97 -9.42
N GLY A 220 6.90 -37.65 -10.30
CA GLY A 220 6.01 -38.76 -9.91
C GLY A 220 4.73 -38.34 -9.18
N ARG A 221 4.46 -37.03 -9.03
CA ARG A 221 3.23 -36.50 -8.43
C ARG A 221 2.28 -35.84 -9.44
N VAL A 222 2.68 -35.77 -10.71
CA VAL A 222 1.91 -35.18 -11.81
C VAL A 222 1.78 -36.18 -12.98
N PRO A 223 0.75 -36.08 -13.82
CA PRO A 223 0.47 -37.06 -14.88
C PRO A 223 1.41 -36.98 -16.10
N GLY A 224 2.11 -35.85 -16.29
CA GLY A 224 3.04 -35.62 -17.40
C GLY A 224 4.51 -35.80 -17.00
N ASP A 225 5.39 -35.76 -18.00
CA ASP A 225 6.84 -35.80 -17.78
C ASP A 225 7.29 -34.52 -17.06
N VAL A 226 8.13 -34.66 -16.03
CA VAL A 226 8.67 -33.52 -15.28
C VAL A 226 10.04 -33.18 -15.81
N VAL A 227 10.21 -31.95 -16.26
CA VAL A 227 11.50 -31.43 -16.70
C VAL A 227 12.04 -30.49 -15.63
N LEU A 228 13.23 -30.78 -15.14
CA LEU A 228 13.93 -29.95 -14.17
C LEU A 228 14.87 -29.02 -14.95
N ALA A 229 14.61 -27.72 -14.89
CA ALA A 229 15.44 -26.73 -15.57
C ALA A 229 16.60 -26.26 -14.68
N GLU A 230 17.76 -26.05 -15.30
CA GLU A 230 18.89 -25.35 -14.68
C GLU A 230 18.98 -23.91 -15.17
N VAL A 231 19.45 -23.01 -14.29
CA VAL A 231 19.54 -21.58 -14.61
C VAL A 231 20.54 -21.36 -15.73
N GLY A 232 20.07 -20.79 -16.85
CA GLY A 232 20.89 -20.46 -18.01
C GLY A 232 20.99 -21.57 -19.06
N GLU A 233 20.35 -22.73 -18.83
CA GLU A 233 20.28 -23.81 -19.81
C GLU A 233 19.01 -23.72 -20.66
N ALA A 234 19.12 -24.13 -21.93
CA ALA A 234 17.98 -24.25 -22.81
C ALA A 234 17.24 -25.58 -22.52
N VAL A 235 15.93 -25.51 -22.40
CA VAL A 235 15.07 -26.68 -22.23
C VAL A 235 14.37 -26.97 -23.55
N GLU A 236 14.56 -28.16 -24.11
CA GLU A 236 13.78 -28.65 -25.24
C GLU A 236 12.54 -29.39 -24.74
N ILE A 237 11.36 -29.02 -25.26
CA ILE A 237 10.04 -29.54 -24.85
C ILE A 237 9.31 -30.06 -26.08
#